data_AF-A0A553HM67-F1
#
_entry.id   AF-A0A553HM67-F1
#
_cell.length_a   1.000
_cell.length_b   1.000
_cell.length_c   1.000
_cell.angle_alpha   90.00
_cell.angle_beta   90.00
_cell.angle_gamma   90.00
#
_symmetry.space_group_name_H-M   'P 1'
#
loop_
_entity.id
_entity.type
_entity.pdbx_description
1 polymer ?
#
loop_
_entity_poly.entity_id
_entity_poly.type
_entity_poly.pdbx_seq_one_letter_code
_entity_poly.pdbx_strand_id
1 'polypeptide(L)'
;MTSRRQPFSSHTHVVGAPETTPLIDAVNEADSRKSFRDFPKLLFFHEIPAWQQDNEYILSGYRSTSGSAWKSVTSLRYLHNQTINAYSHLLGAVLFLALPVHFYQNEYLRQENAHVEDIYVVTVYCLGVAVCFTLSATHSLTSFCNKLDYFGILILMWGAGIPTIYYGFLCNNILRVLYWTMHTKV
;
A
#
# COMPACT_ATOMS: atom_id res chain seq x y z
N MET A 1 -26.35 -6.95 93.19
CA MET A 1 -24.91 -7.08 93.54
C MET A 1 -24.38 -8.28 92.75
N THR A 2 -23.51 -8.21 91.75
CA THR A 2 -22.54 -7.20 91.33
C THR A 2 -22.29 -7.32 89.82
N SER A 3 -22.65 -6.25 89.10
CA SER A 3 -21.99 -5.67 87.92
C SER A 3 -20.76 -6.41 87.37
N ARG A 4 -20.90 -7.05 86.20
CA ARG A 4 -19.76 -7.44 85.36
C ARG A 4 -19.30 -6.21 84.56
N ARG A 5 -18.18 -5.61 84.99
CA ARG A 5 -17.55 -4.45 84.35
C ARG A 5 -16.85 -4.88 83.04
N GLN A 6 -17.16 -4.22 81.93
CA GLN A 6 -16.17 -3.81 80.92
C GLN A 6 -16.05 -2.28 81.05
N PRO A 7 -14.84 -1.69 80.97
CA PRO A 7 -14.24 -1.42 79.65
C PRO A 7 -12.70 -1.48 79.63
N PHE A 8 -12.12 -1.87 78.49
CA PHE A 8 -10.75 -1.50 78.15
C PHE A 8 -10.80 -0.58 76.92
N SER A 9 -10.66 0.72 77.19
CA SER A 9 -10.27 1.72 76.20
C SER A 9 -8.77 1.56 75.97
N SER A 10 -8.31 1.55 74.71
CA SER A 10 -7.48 2.66 74.22
C SER A 10 -6.77 2.35 72.90
N HIS A 11 -6.68 3.42 72.10
CA HIS A 11 -5.71 3.71 71.04
C HIS A 11 -5.88 3.07 69.65
N THR A 12 -6.68 3.79 68.85
CA THR A 12 -6.34 4.15 67.48
C THR A 12 -4.85 4.50 67.33
N HIS A 13 -4.16 3.79 66.44
CA HIS A 13 -2.94 4.30 65.80
C HIS A 13 -3.07 4.06 64.30
N VAL A 14 -3.51 5.10 63.59
CA VAL A 14 -3.33 5.22 62.15
C VAL A 14 -1.83 5.43 61.96
N VAL A 15 -1.12 4.42 61.44
CA VAL A 15 0.29 4.56 61.01
C VAL A 15 0.34 4.30 59.52
N GLY A 16 0.74 5.33 58.80
CA GLY A 16 0.71 5.42 57.34
C GLY A 16 1.58 4.38 56.64
N ALA A 17 1.16 4.08 55.41
CA ALA A 17 1.90 3.29 54.45
C ALA A 17 3.26 3.94 54.14
N PRO A 18 4.38 3.17 54.11
CA PRO A 18 5.64 3.67 53.61
C PRO A 18 5.65 3.66 52.07
N GLU A 19 5.94 4.83 51.49
CA GLU A 19 6.13 5.10 50.06
C GLU A 19 7.22 4.20 49.44
N THR A 20 6.83 3.10 48.79
CA THR A 20 7.67 2.37 47.82
C THR A 20 7.14 2.45 46.38
N THR A 21 6.02 3.16 46.21
CA THR A 21 5.34 3.49 44.96
C THR A 21 6.21 4.25 43.94
N PRO A 22 7.03 5.26 44.30
CA PRO A 22 7.63 6.12 43.28
C PRO A 22 8.75 5.45 42.46
N LEU A 23 9.45 4.45 43.00
CA LEU A 23 10.57 3.82 42.28
C LEU A 23 10.10 2.72 41.32
N ILE A 24 9.14 1.89 41.74
CA ILE A 24 8.54 0.85 40.88
C ILE A 24 7.68 1.52 39.79
N ASP A 25 6.95 2.58 40.13
CA ASP A 25 6.20 3.35 39.14
C ASP A 25 7.14 4.12 38.20
N ALA A 26 8.24 4.71 38.67
CA ALA A 26 9.22 5.35 37.79
C ALA A 26 9.95 4.34 36.87
N VAL A 27 10.19 3.11 37.33
CA VAL A 27 10.77 2.04 36.51
C VAL A 27 9.74 1.53 35.50
N ASN A 28 8.48 1.30 35.87
CA ASN A 28 7.40 0.93 34.94
C ASN A 28 7.08 2.05 33.93
N GLU A 29 7.20 3.30 34.34
CA GLU A 29 6.95 4.47 33.51
C GLU A 29 8.18 4.82 32.64
N ALA A 30 9.40 4.43 33.03
CA ALA A 30 10.60 4.48 32.19
C ALA A 30 10.69 3.29 31.21
N ASP A 31 10.21 2.11 31.61
CA ASP A 31 10.14 0.89 30.80
C ASP A 31 9.03 1.00 29.73
N SER A 32 7.89 1.60 30.08
CA SER A 32 6.82 1.96 29.12
C SER A 32 7.23 3.09 28.17
N ARG A 33 8.12 4.01 28.58
CA ARG A 33 8.60 5.12 27.74
C ARG A 33 9.66 4.74 26.71
N LYS A 34 10.15 3.50 26.71
CA LYS A 34 11.19 3.03 25.78
C LYS A 34 10.87 1.69 25.10
N SER A 35 9.58 1.36 24.97
CA SER A 35 9.13 0.21 24.18
C SER A 35 9.33 0.46 22.67
N PHE A 36 10.57 0.32 22.24
CA PHE A 36 11.01 -0.29 20.98
C PHE A 36 10.20 0.04 19.70
N ARG A 37 10.55 1.17 19.08
CA ARG A 37 10.13 1.63 17.72
C ARG A 37 8.64 2.01 17.67
N ASP A 38 8.35 3.30 17.46
CA ASP A 38 7.01 3.80 17.11
C ASP A 38 6.57 3.21 15.76
N PHE A 39 6.18 1.94 15.76
CA PHE A 39 5.44 1.37 14.65
C PHE A 39 4.05 2.00 14.67
N PRO A 40 3.58 2.57 13.55
CA PRO A 40 2.27 3.19 13.52
C PRO A 40 1.19 2.16 13.87
N LYS A 41 0.28 2.56 14.77
CA LYS A 41 -0.83 1.71 15.21
C LYS A 41 -1.67 1.25 14.00
N LEU A 42 -1.82 -0.06 13.86
CA LEU A 42 -2.71 -0.68 12.88
C LEU A 42 -4.14 -0.77 13.43
N LEU A 43 -5.10 -0.71 12.53
CA LEU A 43 -6.53 -0.65 12.80
C LEU A 43 -7.22 -1.99 12.48
N PHE A 44 -8.35 -2.24 13.16
CA PHE A 44 -9.31 -3.30 12.86
C PHE A 44 -10.27 -2.88 11.73
N PHE A 45 -10.93 -3.86 11.11
CA PHE A 45 -11.86 -3.65 9.99
C PHE A 45 -12.99 -2.66 10.31
N HIS A 46 -13.52 -2.67 11.53
CA HIS A 46 -14.59 -1.76 11.93
C HIS A 46 -14.10 -0.34 12.26
N GLU A 47 -12.78 -0.15 12.41
CA GLU A 47 -12.17 1.15 12.74
C GLU A 47 -11.77 1.94 11.48
N ILE A 48 -11.69 1.30 10.32
CA ILE A 48 -11.39 1.96 9.04
C ILE A 48 -12.63 2.60 8.40
N PRO A 49 -12.46 3.65 7.59
CA PRO A 49 -13.59 4.26 6.89
C PRO A 49 -14.23 3.30 5.89
N ALA A 50 -15.53 3.47 5.66
CA ALA A 50 -16.33 2.59 4.80
C ALA A 50 -15.77 2.38 3.37
N TRP A 51 -15.09 3.39 2.81
CA TRP A 51 -14.49 3.27 1.47
C TRP A 51 -13.24 2.39 1.40
N GLN A 52 -12.67 2.01 2.55
CA GLN A 52 -11.50 1.14 2.67
C GLN A 52 -11.90 -0.27 3.17
N GLN A 53 -13.18 -0.47 3.52
CA GLN A 53 -13.75 -1.73 4.00
C GLN A 53 -14.04 -2.68 2.82
N ASP A 54 -13.01 -3.04 2.05
CA ASP A 54 -13.18 -3.78 0.80
C ASP A 54 -13.49 -5.27 1.02
N ASN A 55 -12.96 -5.86 2.09
CA ASN A 55 -13.08 -7.30 2.38
C ASN A 55 -13.29 -7.55 3.88
N GLU A 56 -14.49 -7.99 4.24
CA GLU A 56 -14.91 -8.28 5.61
C GLU A 56 -14.15 -9.44 6.28
N TYR A 57 -13.53 -10.33 5.49
CA TYR A 57 -12.75 -11.45 6.02
C TYR A 57 -11.39 -11.02 6.57
N ILE A 58 -10.93 -9.82 6.24
CA ILE A 58 -9.69 -9.27 6.78
C ILE A 58 -10.02 -8.44 8.00
N LEU A 59 -9.76 -8.98 9.18
CA LEU A 59 -10.25 -8.39 10.43
C LEU A 59 -9.35 -7.28 10.99
N SER A 60 -8.06 -7.25 10.63
CA SER A 60 -7.07 -6.36 11.23
C SER A 60 -5.86 -6.08 10.33
N GLY A 61 -4.96 -5.22 10.79
CA GLY A 61 -3.72 -4.90 10.08
C GLY A 61 -3.86 -3.73 9.10
N TYR A 62 -4.93 -2.95 9.21
CA TYR A 62 -5.18 -1.82 8.34
C TYR A 62 -4.36 -0.59 8.75
N ARG A 63 -3.91 0.17 7.75
CA ARG A 63 -3.27 1.46 7.96
C ARG A 63 -4.32 2.55 8.12
N SER A 64 -4.05 3.53 8.97
CA SER A 64 -4.82 4.78 9.02
C SER A 64 -4.69 5.60 7.73
N THR A 65 -5.72 6.37 7.43
CA THR A 65 -5.75 7.26 6.28
C THR A 65 -4.84 8.46 6.55
N SER A 66 -3.71 8.52 5.85
CA SER A 66 -2.69 9.54 6.11
C SER A 66 -2.88 10.80 5.27
N GLY A 67 -3.57 10.70 4.13
CA GLY A 67 -3.71 11.77 3.13
C GLY A 67 -2.38 12.27 2.54
N SER A 68 -1.24 11.68 2.92
CA SER A 68 0.11 12.14 2.58
C SER A 68 0.87 11.06 1.81
N ALA A 69 1.26 11.39 0.57
CA ALA A 69 2.00 10.48 -0.30
C ALA A 69 3.29 10.00 0.37
N TRP A 70 3.99 10.89 1.07
CA TRP A 70 5.18 10.56 1.82
C TRP A 70 4.93 9.52 2.92
N LYS A 71 3.87 9.70 3.72
CA LYS A 71 3.48 8.71 4.73
C LYS A 71 3.15 7.35 4.10
N SER A 72 2.60 7.33 2.88
CA SER A 72 2.34 6.09 2.16
C SER A 72 3.62 5.41 1.67
N VAL A 73 4.60 6.17 1.17
CA VAL A 73 5.93 5.62 0.82
C VAL A 73 6.64 5.10 2.06
N THR A 74 6.59 5.82 3.17
CA THR A 74 7.19 5.35 4.43
C THR A 74 6.50 4.10 4.98
N SER A 75 5.24 3.82 4.60
CA SER A 75 4.56 2.62 5.09
C SER A 75 5.06 1.32 4.48
N LEU A 76 5.80 1.40 3.37
CA LEU A 76 6.50 0.25 2.81
C LEU A 76 7.52 -0.34 3.80
N ARG A 77 7.96 0.43 4.79
CA ARG A 77 8.98 0.01 5.77
C ARG A 77 8.44 -0.87 6.90
N TYR A 78 7.13 -1.08 7.00
CA TYR A 78 6.52 -1.95 8.00
C TYR A 78 5.41 -2.82 7.40
N LEU A 79 5.06 -3.90 8.08
CA LEU A 79 4.05 -4.85 7.62
C LEU A 79 2.64 -4.36 7.95
N HIS A 80 1.76 -4.39 6.95
CA HIS A 80 0.34 -4.09 7.04
C HIS A 80 -0.42 -4.89 5.96
N ASN A 81 -1.75 -4.86 6.01
CA ASN A 81 -2.62 -5.66 5.14
C ASN A 81 -2.47 -5.38 3.62
N GLN A 82 -1.80 -4.29 3.26
CA GLN A 82 -1.57 -3.87 1.87
C GLN A 82 -0.10 -3.94 1.46
N THR A 83 0.79 -4.47 2.31
CA THR A 83 2.22 -4.52 2.02
C THR A 83 2.51 -5.36 0.78
N ILE A 84 2.01 -6.59 0.72
CA ILE A 84 2.25 -7.48 -0.44
C ILE A 84 1.71 -6.83 -1.72
N ASN A 85 0.51 -6.26 -1.66
CA ASN A 85 -0.10 -5.55 -2.78
C ASN A 85 0.77 -4.39 -3.26
N ALA A 86 1.27 -3.54 -2.36
CA ALA A 86 2.15 -2.44 -2.75
C ALA A 86 3.48 -2.93 -3.35
N TYR A 87 4.11 -3.95 -2.77
CA TYR A 87 5.39 -4.48 -3.26
C TYR A 87 5.27 -5.20 -4.60
N SER A 88 4.21 -5.97 -4.84
CA SER A 88 4.01 -6.64 -6.14
C SER A 88 3.85 -5.62 -7.28
N HIS A 89 3.09 -4.56 -7.06
CA HIS A 89 2.93 -3.48 -8.03
C HIS A 89 4.23 -2.67 -8.24
N LEU A 90 4.96 -2.32 -7.16
CA LEU A 90 6.24 -1.62 -7.29
C LEU A 90 7.29 -2.44 -8.05
N LEU A 91 7.39 -3.74 -7.75
CA LEU A 91 8.29 -4.64 -8.46
C LEU A 91 7.95 -4.70 -9.94
N GLY A 92 6.67 -4.85 -10.27
CA GLY A 92 6.21 -4.83 -11.65
C GLY A 92 6.51 -3.49 -12.33
N ALA A 93 6.30 -2.35 -11.66
CA ALA A 93 6.57 -1.03 -12.24
C ALA A 93 8.05 -0.87 -12.60
N VAL A 94 8.95 -1.28 -11.71
CA VAL A 94 10.41 -1.27 -11.98
C VAL A 94 10.76 -2.19 -13.15
N LEU A 95 10.19 -3.39 -13.20
CA LEU A 95 10.42 -4.33 -14.28
C LEU A 95 9.99 -3.75 -15.63
N PHE A 96 8.78 -3.19 -15.71
CA PHE A 96 8.27 -2.60 -16.96
C PHE A 96 8.95 -1.30 -17.36
N LEU A 97 9.59 -0.57 -16.43
CA LEU A 97 10.49 0.54 -16.79
C LEU A 97 11.84 0.07 -17.36
N ALA A 98 12.33 -1.09 -16.93
CA ALA A 98 13.60 -1.65 -17.41
C ALA A 98 13.46 -2.37 -18.77
N LEU A 99 12.28 -2.93 -19.06
CA LEU A 99 12.04 -3.72 -20.27
C LEU A 99 12.32 -2.98 -21.59
N PRO A 100 11.97 -1.70 -21.79
CA PRO A 100 12.31 -0.97 -23.02
C PRO A 100 13.82 -0.86 -23.27
N VAL A 101 14.61 -0.65 -22.21
CA VAL A 101 16.07 -0.61 -22.31
C VAL A 101 16.62 -1.97 -22.69
N HIS A 102 16.13 -3.03 -22.04
CA HIS A 102 16.49 -4.40 -22.36
C HIS A 102 16.13 -4.75 -23.82
N PHE A 103 14.92 -4.42 -24.26
CA PHE A 103 14.46 -4.63 -25.63
C PHE A 103 15.35 -3.90 -26.66
N TYR A 104 15.69 -2.64 -26.39
CA TYR A 104 16.55 -1.87 -27.28
C TYR A 104 17.94 -2.51 -27.43
N GLN A 105 18.57 -2.87 -26.31
CA GLN A 105 19.95 -3.37 -26.31
C GLN A 105 20.06 -4.80 -26.85
N ASN A 106 19.11 -5.67 -26.49
CA ASN A 106 19.23 -7.10 -26.74
C ASN A 106 18.44 -7.58 -27.96
N GLU A 107 17.40 -6.87 -28.39
CA GLU A 107 16.56 -7.29 -29.51
C GLU A 107 16.72 -6.34 -30.69
N TYR A 108 16.41 -5.04 -30.50
CA TYR A 108 16.39 -4.06 -31.59
C TYR A 108 17.74 -3.92 -32.31
N LEU A 109 18.84 -3.74 -31.56
CA LEU A 109 20.17 -3.57 -32.15
C LEU A 109 20.71 -4.83 -32.86
N ARG A 110 20.19 -6.02 -32.53
CA ARG A 110 20.64 -7.29 -33.15
C ARG A 110 19.91 -7.60 -34.45
N GLN A 111 18.82 -6.90 -34.72
CA GLN A 111 17.91 -7.25 -35.81
C GLN A 111 18.13 -6.32 -37.01
N GLU A 112 18.57 -6.88 -38.14
CA GLU A 112 18.94 -6.10 -39.34
C GLU A 112 17.77 -5.32 -39.96
N ASN A 113 16.53 -5.81 -39.77
CA ASN A 113 15.30 -5.21 -40.33
C ASN A 113 14.39 -4.62 -39.25
N ALA A 114 14.97 -4.10 -38.16
CA ALA A 114 14.17 -3.51 -37.08
C ALA A 114 13.51 -2.19 -37.52
N HIS A 115 12.23 -2.02 -37.17
CA HIS A 115 11.50 -0.79 -37.44
C HIS A 115 11.48 0.11 -36.21
N VAL A 116 11.64 1.42 -36.40
CA VAL A 116 11.52 2.41 -35.31
C VAL A 116 10.15 2.38 -34.62
N GLU A 117 9.13 1.94 -35.34
CA GLU A 117 7.77 1.73 -34.82
C GLU A 117 7.74 0.70 -33.67
N ASP A 118 8.60 -0.32 -33.71
CA ASP A 118 8.68 -1.34 -32.67
C ASP A 118 9.12 -0.73 -31.33
N ILE A 119 10.03 0.26 -31.37
CA ILE A 119 10.47 0.98 -30.17
C ILE A 119 9.31 1.76 -29.57
N TYR A 120 8.54 2.50 -30.37
CA TYR A 120 7.42 3.30 -29.86
C TYR A 120 6.33 2.41 -29.26
N VAL A 121 5.97 1.34 -29.95
CA VAL A 121 4.91 0.41 -29.55
C VAL A 121 5.27 -0.28 -28.21
N VAL A 122 6.49 -0.80 -28.09
CA VAL A 122 6.97 -1.43 -26.85
C VAL A 122 7.10 -0.41 -25.72
N THR A 123 7.68 0.76 -26.00
CA THR A 123 7.90 1.79 -24.98
C THR A 123 6.59 2.33 -24.42
N VAL A 124 5.63 2.67 -25.28
CA VAL A 124 4.32 3.19 -24.85
C VAL A 124 3.57 2.16 -24.01
N TYR A 125 3.59 0.89 -24.42
CA TYR A 125 2.97 -0.19 -23.64
C TYR A 125 3.63 -0.35 -22.27
N CYS A 126 4.96 -0.47 -22.23
CA CYS A 126 5.71 -0.65 -20.99
C CYS A 126 5.56 0.55 -20.04
N LEU A 127 5.59 1.78 -20.55
CA LEU A 127 5.33 2.99 -19.75
C LEU A 127 3.89 3.00 -19.22
N GLY A 128 2.91 2.61 -20.04
CA GLY A 128 1.52 2.49 -19.61
C GLY A 128 1.35 1.51 -18.44
N VAL A 129 1.97 0.33 -18.53
CA VAL A 129 1.96 -0.66 -17.44
C VAL A 129 2.63 -0.10 -16.18
N ALA A 130 3.80 0.54 -16.32
CA ALA A 130 4.53 1.11 -15.20
C ALA A 130 3.74 2.21 -14.47
N VAL A 131 3.08 3.10 -15.23
CA VAL A 131 2.20 4.13 -14.67
C VAL A 131 1.02 3.49 -13.95
N CYS A 132 0.34 2.52 -14.57
CA CYS A 132 -0.79 1.81 -13.94
C CYS A 132 -0.38 1.18 -12.61
N PHE A 133 0.75 0.48 -12.57
CA PHE A 133 1.22 -0.17 -11.34
C PHE A 133 1.67 0.85 -10.29
N THR A 134 2.26 1.97 -10.69
CA THR A 134 2.60 3.06 -9.76
C THR A 134 1.34 3.67 -9.14
N LEU A 135 0.28 3.88 -9.93
CA LEU A 135 -1.01 4.35 -9.42
C LEU A 135 -1.62 3.34 -8.44
N SER A 136 -1.58 2.05 -8.75
CA SER A 136 -2.08 0.99 -7.87
C SER A 136 -1.30 0.87 -6.55
N ALA A 137 0.02 1.07 -6.59
CA ALA A 137 0.84 1.12 -5.36
C ALA A 137 0.44 2.30 -4.44
N THR A 138 -0.22 3.33 -4.96
CA THR A 138 -0.73 4.48 -4.20
C THR A 138 -2.20 4.38 -3.80
N HIS A 139 -2.91 3.28 -4.11
CA HIS A 139 -4.36 3.14 -3.90
C HIS A 139 -4.78 3.51 -2.45
N SER A 140 -4.07 3.03 -1.44
CA SER A 140 -4.42 3.25 -0.03
C SER A 140 -4.17 4.67 0.50
N LEU A 141 -3.77 5.62 -0.36
CA LEU A 141 -3.44 6.99 0.03
C LEU A 141 -4.70 7.86 0.25
N THR A 142 -5.62 7.81 -0.71
CA THR A 142 -6.90 8.54 -0.69
C THR A 142 -7.95 7.77 -1.48
N SER A 143 -9.23 8.05 -1.22
CA SER A 143 -10.32 7.55 -2.06
C SER A 143 -10.21 7.98 -3.53
N PHE A 144 -9.51 9.08 -3.81
CA PHE A 144 -9.21 9.53 -5.17
C PHE A 144 -8.16 8.63 -5.85
N CYS A 145 -7.12 8.20 -5.12
CA CYS A 145 -6.12 7.25 -5.64
C CYS A 145 -6.75 5.89 -5.99
N ASN A 146 -7.72 5.41 -5.20
CA ASN A 146 -8.50 4.22 -5.57
C ASN A 146 -9.21 4.39 -6.92
N LYS A 147 -9.82 5.56 -7.16
CA LYS A 147 -10.47 5.85 -8.46
C LYS A 147 -9.47 5.92 -9.61
N LEU A 148 -8.30 6.51 -9.38
CA LEU A 148 -7.23 6.58 -10.37
C LEU A 148 -6.64 5.21 -10.71
N ASP A 149 -6.60 4.27 -9.75
CA ASP A 149 -6.16 2.90 -10.02
C ASP A 149 -7.10 2.21 -11.02
N TYR A 150 -8.41 2.26 -10.77
CA TYR A 150 -9.40 1.73 -11.71
C TYR A 150 -9.30 2.40 -13.09
N PHE A 151 -9.11 3.72 -13.13
CA PHE A 151 -8.94 4.44 -14.39
C PHE A 151 -7.64 4.03 -15.11
N GLY A 152 -6.56 3.81 -14.37
CA GLY A 152 -5.28 3.32 -14.88
C GLY A 152 -5.41 1.95 -15.55
N ILE A 153 -6.17 1.02 -14.94
CA ILE A 153 -6.44 -0.30 -15.53
C ILE A 153 -7.21 -0.17 -16.85
N LEU A 154 -8.20 0.71 -16.92
CA LEU A 154 -8.97 0.94 -18.16
C LEU A 154 -8.09 1.51 -19.28
N ILE A 155 -7.25 2.51 -18.97
CA ILE A 155 -6.30 3.06 -19.93
C ILE A 155 -5.31 1.99 -20.38
N LEU A 156 -4.80 1.18 -19.45
CA LEU A 156 -3.85 0.11 -19.78
C LEU A 156 -4.48 -0.94 -20.69
N MET A 157 -5.71 -1.36 -20.39
CA MET A 157 -6.45 -2.32 -21.22
C MET A 157 -6.64 -1.80 -22.65
N TRP A 158 -6.97 -0.52 -22.77
CA TRP A 158 -7.11 0.12 -24.07
C TRP A 158 -5.76 0.28 -24.79
N GLY A 159 -4.73 0.74 -24.09
CA GLY A 159 -3.37 0.93 -24.61
C GLY A 159 -2.71 -0.38 -25.06
N ALA A 160 -2.98 -1.50 -24.37
CA ALA A 160 -2.52 -2.83 -24.76
C ALA A 160 -3.04 -3.28 -26.13
N GLY A 161 -4.17 -2.73 -26.59
CA GLY A 161 -4.67 -2.97 -27.95
C GLY A 161 -3.73 -2.48 -29.04
N ILE A 162 -2.95 -1.42 -28.80
CA ILE A 162 -2.02 -0.83 -29.79
C ILE A 162 -0.95 -1.85 -30.22
N PRO A 163 -0.09 -2.39 -29.31
CA PRO A 163 0.90 -3.40 -29.66
C PRO A 163 0.27 -4.69 -30.19
N THR A 164 -0.86 -5.14 -29.62
CA THR A 164 -1.53 -6.36 -30.05
C THR A 164 -1.99 -6.26 -31.51
N ILE A 165 -2.59 -5.15 -31.92
CA ILE A 165 -3.05 -4.95 -33.31
C ILE A 165 -1.86 -4.74 -34.26
N TYR A 166 -0.83 -4.01 -33.81
CA TYR A 166 0.39 -3.78 -34.60
C TYR A 166 1.08 -5.10 -34.97
N TYR A 167 1.35 -5.95 -33.98
CA TYR A 167 2.01 -7.25 -34.19
C TYR A 167 1.07 -8.32 -34.76
N GLY A 168 -0.25 -8.22 -34.50
CA GLY A 168 -1.25 -9.12 -35.06
C GLY A 168 -1.45 -8.97 -36.57
N PHE A 169 -1.25 -7.76 -37.12
CA PHE A 169 -1.45 -7.46 -38.54
C PHE A 169 -0.20 -6.85 -39.19
N LEU A 170 0.97 -7.47 -38.99
CA LEU A 170 2.25 -7.00 -39.55
C LEU A 170 2.23 -6.82 -41.07
N CYS A 171 1.61 -7.74 -41.81
CA CYS A 171 1.63 -7.75 -43.28
C CYS A 171 0.43 -7.04 -43.94
N ASN A 172 -0.59 -6.61 -43.17
CA ASN A 172 -1.83 -6.05 -43.72
C ASN A 172 -2.21 -4.72 -43.06
N ASN A 173 -1.83 -3.63 -43.73
CA ASN A 173 -2.06 -2.27 -43.24
C ASN A 173 -3.55 -1.89 -43.20
N ILE A 174 -4.38 -2.44 -44.11
CA ILE A 174 -5.81 -2.14 -44.16
C ILE A 174 -6.50 -2.69 -42.92
N LEU A 175 -6.24 -3.95 -42.58
CA LEU A 175 -6.80 -4.56 -41.37
C LEU A 175 -6.28 -3.83 -40.12
N ARG A 176 -4.99 -3.50 -40.04
CA ARG A 176 -4.41 -2.78 -38.90
C ARG A 176 -5.13 -1.46 -38.62
N VAL A 177 -5.32 -0.62 -39.65
CA VAL A 177 -6.01 0.66 -39.52
C VAL A 177 -7.48 0.45 -39.15
N LEU A 178 -8.17 -0.52 -39.78
CA LEU A 178 -9.56 -0.82 -39.47
C LEU A 178 -9.73 -1.20 -37.99
N TYR A 179 -8.91 -2.11 -37.46
CA TYR A 179 -8.96 -2.52 -36.06
C TYR A 179 -8.59 -1.38 -35.09
N TRP A 180 -7.58 -0.55 -35.41
CA TRP A 180 -7.27 0.63 -34.60
C TRP A 180 -8.43 1.64 -34.57
N THR A 181 -9.07 1.91 -35.71
CA THR A 181 -10.22 2.84 -35.73
C THR A 181 -11.43 2.28 -34.99
N MET A 182 -11.67 0.96 -35.03
CA MET A 182 -12.72 0.32 -34.23
C MET A 182 -12.40 0.42 -32.74
N HIS A 183 -11.16 0.14 -32.34
CA HIS A 183 -10.72 0.17 -30.95
C HIS A 183 -10.76 1.57 -30.32
N THR A 184 -10.56 2.61 -31.13
CA THR A 184 -10.53 4.01 -30.69
C THR A 184 -11.89 4.72 -30.71
N LYS A 185 -12.90 4.15 -31.40
CA LYS A 185 -14.24 4.75 -31.56
C LYS A 185 -15.31 4.23 -30.57
N VAL A 186 -14.89 3.54 -29.52
CA VAL A 186 -15.78 3.11 -28.42
C VAL A 186 -16.09 4.28 -27.50
#